data_AF-A0A7Y4I1A8-F1
#
_entry.id   AF-A0A7Y4I1A8-F1
#
_cell.length_a   1.000
_cell.length_b   1.000
_cell.length_c   1.000
_cell.angle_alpha   90.00
_cell.angle_beta   90.00
_cell.angle_gamma   90.00
#
_symmetry.space_group_name_H-M   'P 1'
#
loop_
_entity.id
_entity.type
_entity.pdbx_description
1 polymer ?
#
loop_
_entity_poly.entity_id
_entity_poly.type
_entity_poly.pdbx_seq_one_letter_code
_entity_poly.pdbx_strand_id
1 'polypeptide(L)'
;MSTQDTTHQPKDRPKWFGAALMLLALVLVGLLAWGLRVFIFPSNDEPAAEPRTAASQTAPSSASAFASATAGPVVDADTAWDCQADLNNDDVSIADSAPAVEEWVAGGYNVIPFSEFGGCEKRPSGLRVGFAHTEAGSLMAAATYAMALDPSVSEEAADDVEVAIAEGPDRDRLAEKAERIRDGLEQGSDGTASAASTLIGYTQDFYSEDAASYRLVYEVPTSDGLVGQVSLQADLLWEDGDWKLDPASGTSFMTSDLYQGQPYIEWGSKA
;
A
#
# COMPACT_ATOMS: atom_id res chain seq x y z
N MET A 1 28.67 12.94 -72.82
CA MET A 1 27.77 11.78 -72.85
C MET A 1 27.15 11.70 -71.46
N SER A 2 25.97 12.28 -71.27
CA SER A 2 25.27 12.32 -69.97
C SER A 2 24.38 11.09 -69.83
N THR A 3 24.58 10.30 -68.78
CA THR A 3 23.62 9.27 -68.34
C THR A 3 22.70 9.88 -67.29
N GLN A 4 21.41 9.98 -67.61
CA GLN A 4 20.34 10.24 -66.65
C GLN A 4 20.02 8.94 -65.93
N ASP A 5 20.13 8.94 -64.59
CA ASP A 5 19.58 7.91 -63.74
C ASP A 5 18.13 8.29 -63.38
N THR A 6 17.17 7.42 -63.69
CA THR A 6 15.76 7.59 -63.35
C THR A 6 15.41 6.65 -62.22
N THR A 7 15.45 7.13 -60.98
CA THR A 7 14.96 6.37 -59.82
C THR A 7 13.47 6.65 -59.62
N HIS A 8 12.63 5.64 -59.87
CA HIS A 8 11.22 5.62 -59.49
C HIS A 8 11.08 5.70 -57.96
N GLN A 9 10.50 6.78 -57.46
CA GLN A 9 10.07 6.92 -56.06
C GLN A 9 8.83 6.04 -55.77
N PRO A 10 8.79 5.29 -54.66
CA PRO A 10 7.62 4.52 -54.27
C PRO A 10 6.51 5.46 -53.74
N LYS A 11 5.27 5.13 -54.10
CA LYS A 11 4.07 5.92 -53.84
C LYS A 11 3.77 5.96 -52.33
N ASP A 12 3.89 7.15 -51.74
CA ASP A 12 3.53 7.42 -50.35
C ASP A 12 2.09 6.97 -50.05
N ARG A 13 1.95 6.05 -49.08
CA ARG A 13 0.64 5.64 -48.57
C ARG A 13 0.17 6.69 -47.56
N PRO A 14 -1.06 7.21 -47.68
CA PRO A 14 -1.50 8.32 -46.86
C PRO A 14 -1.69 7.88 -45.39
N LYS A 15 -1.15 8.69 -44.47
CA LYS A 15 -0.96 8.42 -43.04
C LYS A 15 -2.24 8.11 -42.22
N TRP A 16 -3.43 8.22 -42.81
CA TRP A 16 -4.70 7.92 -42.15
C TRP A 16 -5.07 6.42 -42.14
N PHE A 17 -4.43 5.61 -42.99
CA PHE A 17 -4.72 4.17 -43.05
C PHE A 17 -4.32 3.40 -41.78
N GLY A 18 -3.29 3.85 -41.05
CA GLY A 18 -2.86 3.21 -39.80
C GLY A 18 -3.88 3.36 -38.67
N ALA A 19 -4.41 4.57 -38.50
CA ALA A 19 -5.39 4.88 -37.45
C ALA A 19 -6.73 4.17 -37.67
N ALA A 20 -7.19 4.07 -38.93
CA ALA A 20 -8.43 3.37 -39.26
C ALA A 20 -8.35 1.86 -38.99
N LEU A 21 -7.18 1.24 -39.22
CA LEU A 21 -6.96 -0.19 -39.00
C LEU A 21 -6.87 -0.53 -37.49
N MET A 22 -6.31 0.38 -36.69
CA MET A 22 -6.22 0.25 -35.24
C MET A 22 -7.60 0.38 -34.56
N LEU A 23 -8.44 1.32 -35.02
CA LEU A 23 -9.82 1.45 -34.52
C LEU A 23 -10.66 0.21 -34.83
N LEU A 24 -10.52 -0.36 -36.02
CA LEU A 24 -11.22 -1.60 -36.39
C LEU A 24 -10.78 -2.78 -35.50
N ALA A 25 -9.49 -2.88 -35.19
CA ALA A 25 -8.95 -3.93 -34.32
C ALA A 25 -9.50 -3.81 -32.89
N LEU A 26 -9.58 -2.59 -32.34
CA LEU A 26 -10.13 -2.36 -30.99
C LEU A 26 -11.61 -2.71 -30.89
N VAL A 27 -12.41 -2.36 -31.92
CA VAL A 27 -13.84 -2.74 -31.96
C VAL A 27 -14.01 -4.25 -32.01
N LEU A 28 -13.18 -4.96 -32.80
CA LEU A 28 -13.23 -6.42 -32.87
C LEU A 28 -12.85 -7.08 -31.54
N VAL A 29 -11.84 -6.57 -30.83
CA VAL A 29 -11.44 -7.06 -29.51
C VAL A 29 -12.54 -6.82 -28.46
N GLY A 30 -13.18 -5.64 -28.49
CA GLY A 30 -14.29 -5.32 -27.59
C GLY A 30 -15.51 -6.24 -27.81
N LEU A 31 -15.86 -6.52 -29.07
CA LEU A 31 -16.95 -7.45 -29.40
C LEU A 31 -16.61 -8.90 -29.03
N LEU A 32 -15.35 -9.32 -29.17
CA LEU A 32 -14.88 -10.63 -28.72
C LEU A 32 -14.93 -10.78 -27.19
N ALA A 33 -14.46 -9.77 -26.45
CA ALA A 33 -14.51 -9.77 -24.99
C ALA A 33 -15.96 -9.76 -24.47
N TRP A 34 -16.85 -9.00 -25.11
CA TRP A 34 -18.27 -8.99 -24.77
C TRP A 34 -18.95 -10.33 -25.07
N GLY A 35 -18.70 -10.92 -26.25
CA GLY A 35 -19.22 -12.23 -26.61
C GLY A 35 -18.74 -13.35 -25.68
N LEU A 36 -17.47 -13.31 -25.26
CA LEU A 36 -16.89 -14.29 -24.32
C LEU A 36 -17.53 -14.17 -22.92
N ARG A 37 -17.82 -12.96 -22.45
CA ARG A 37 -18.50 -12.73 -21.16
C ARG A 37 -19.92 -13.31 -21.15
N VAL A 38 -20.67 -13.12 -22.22
CA VAL A 38 -22.06 -13.62 -22.34
C VAL A 38 -22.12 -15.15 -22.43
N PHE A 39 -21.06 -15.79 -22.98
CA PHE A 39 -21.05 -17.25 -23.18
C PHE A 39 -20.50 -18.04 -21.98
N ILE A 40 -19.63 -17.44 -21.15
CA ILE A 40 -19.01 -18.12 -19.99
C ILE A 40 -19.83 -17.96 -18.69
N PHE A 41 -20.63 -16.90 -18.56
CA PHE A 41 -21.47 -16.66 -17.39
C PHE A 41 -22.97 -16.60 -17.76
N PRO A 42 -23.66 -17.74 -17.87
CA PRO A 42 -25.12 -17.74 -17.85
C PRO A 42 -25.59 -17.25 -16.48
N SER A 43 -26.27 -16.10 -16.45
CA SER A 43 -26.92 -15.57 -15.25
C SER A 43 -27.93 -16.58 -14.71
N ASN A 44 -27.64 -17.14 -13.53
CA ASN A 44 -28.63 -17.88 -12.75
C ASN A 44 -29.52 -16.87 -12.03
N ASP A 45 -30.58 -16.41 -12.72
CA ASP A 45 -31.73 -15.79 -12.07
C ASP A 45 -32.56 -16.91 -11.42
N GLU A 46 -32.35 -17.18 -10.13
CA GLU A 46 -33.24 -18.01 -9.34
C GLU A 46 -34.09 -17.13 -8.40
N PRO A 47 -35.43 -17.21 -8.47
CA PRO A 47 -36.32 -16.32 -7.71
C PRO A 47 -36.43 -16.72 -6.24
N ALA A 48 -36.54 -15.68 -5.40
CA ALA A 48 -36.75 -15.74 -3.96
C ALA A 48 -37.90 -16.68 -3.54
N ALA A 49 -37.64 -17.54 -2.54
CA ALA A 49 -38.67 -18.24 -1.79
C ALA A 49 -39.08 -17.41 -0.56
N GLU A 50 -40.37 -17.06 -0.49
CA GLU A 50 -41.02 -16.33 0.60
C GLU A 50 -41.04 -17.10 1.94
N PRO A 51 -41.17 -16.39 3.08
CA PRO A 51 -41.05 -16.96 4.42
C PRO A 51 -42.34 -17.63 4.91
N ARG A 52 -42.21 -18.78 5.60
CA ARG A 52 -43.31 -19.35 6.40
C ARG A 52 -43.33 -18.77 7.81
N THR A 53 -44.46 -18.19 8.14
CA THR A 53 -44.88 -17.77 9.48
C THR A 53 -45.18 -18.98 10.37
N ALA A 54 -44.69 -18.96 11.60
CA ALA A 54 -45.29 -19.69 12.73
C ALA A 54 -45.01 -18.93 14.04
N ALA A 55 -46.04 -18.28 14.58
CA ALA A 55 -46.15 -17.90 15.99
C ALA A 55 -46.53 -19.17 16.81
N SER A 56 -46.34 -19.35 18.11
CA SER A 56 -46.31 -18.45 19.29
C SER A 56 -45.71 -19.23 20.49
N GLN A 57 -45.15 -18.54 21.50
CA GLN A 57 -45.60 -18.52 22.93
C GLN A 57 -44.51 -18.01 23.92
N THR A 58 -44.70 -16.76 24.39
CA THR A 58 -44.69 -16.18 25.77
C THR A 58 -44.13 -17.06 26.92
N ALA A 59 -43.34 -16.65 27.94
CA ALA A 59 -42.95 -15.40 28.65
C ALA A 59 -41.95 -15.78 29.82
N PRO A 60 -41.55 -14.91 30.79
CA PRO A 60 -41.07 -13.51 30.76
C PRO A 60 -39.80 -13.26 31.64
N SER A 61 -39.41 -11.98 31.76
CA SER A 61 -38.55 -11.34 32.79
C SER A 61 -37.04 -11.34 32.51
N SER A 62 -36.31 -10.22 32.50
CA SER A 62 -36.43 -9.04 33.37
C SER A 62 -36.02 -7.75 32.67
N ALA A 63 -36.70 -6.67 33.02
CA ALA A 63 -36.38 -5.30 32.63
C ALA A 63 -35.18 -4.77 33.43
N SER A 64 -34.31 -4.01 32.76
CA SER A 64 -33.59 -2.89 33.35
C SER A 64 -33.50 -1.80 32.29
N ALA A 65 -34.29 -0.76 32.49
CA ALA A 65 -34.18 0.49 31.76
C ALA A 65 -32.92 1.23 32.24
N PHE A 66 -32.08 1.66 31.31
CA PHE A 66 -31.23 2.82 31.53
C PHE A 66 -31.35 3.77 30.35
N ALA A 67 -31.54 5.03 30.73
CA ALA A 67 -31.88 6.14 29.89
C ALA A 67 -30.79 6.44 28.87
N SER A 68 -31.23 6.92 27.70
CA SER A 68 -30.41 7.67 26.76
C SER A 68 -29.67 8.79 27.49
N ALA A 69 -28.36 8.58 27.69
CA ALA A 69 -27.42 9.68 27.80
C ALA A 69 -26.89 9.91 26.38
N THR A 70 -27.03 11.14 25.90
CA THR A 70 -26.35 11.63 24.70
C THR A 70 -24.86 11.39 24.88
N ALA A 71 -24.33 10.34 24.25
CA ALA A 71 -22.90 10.12 24.20
C ALA A 71 -22.30 11.25 23.36
N GLY A 72 -21.48 12.10 23.99
CA GLY A 72 -20.45 12.81 23.24
C GLY A 72 -19.47 11.80 22.62
N PRO A 73 -18.62 12.22 21.68
CA PRO A 73 -17.66 11.31 21.06
C PRO A 73 -16.83 10.64 22.16
N VAL A 74 -16.89 9.31 22.21
CA VAL A 74 -16.00 8.50 23.01
C VAL A 74 -14.67 8.54 22.27
N VAL A 75 -13.68 9.20 22.87
CA VAL A 75 -12.29 9.06 22.42
C VAL A 75 -11.92 7.62 22.74
N ASP A 76 -11.73 6.79 21.73
CA ASP A 76 -11.20 5.45 21.94
C ASP A 76 -9.83 5.59 22.60
N ALA A 77 -9.69 5.03 23.80
CA ALA A 77 -8.52 5.21 24.65
C ALA A 77 -7.26 4.49 24.12
N ASP A 78 -7.38 3.84 22.96
CA ASP A 78 -6.39 2.94 22.38
C ASP A 78 -5.70 3.54 21.13
N THR A 79 -5.93 4.83 20.81
CA THR A 79 -5.27 5.52 19.68
C THR A 79 -4.17 6.47 20.14
N ALA A 80 -3.02 6.46 19.46
CA ALA A 80 -1.90 7.37 19.70
C ALA A 80 -2.18 8.82 19.30
N TRP A 81 -3.06 9.03 18.30
CA TRP A 81 -3.29 10.31 17.65
C TRP A 81 -4.78 10.61 17.50
N ASP A 82 -5.19 11.84 17.83
CA ASP A 82 -6.59 12.28 17.74
C ASP A 82 -7.19 12.09 16.34
N CYS A 83 -6.38 12.16 15.27
CA CYS A 83 -6.83 11.99 13.89
C CYS A 83 -7.24 10.55 13.55
N GLN A 84 -6.85 9.55 14.35
CA GLN A 84 -7.23 8.16 14.12
C GLN A 84 -8.73 7.92 14.34
N ALA A 85 -9.40 8.79 15.10
CA ALA A 85 -10.84 8.72 15.32
C ALA A 85 -11.67 8.91 14.03
N ASP A 86 -11.09 9.53 13.01
CA ASP A 86 -11.74 9.79 11.72
C ASP A 86 -11.35 8.75 10.63
N LEU A 87 -10.49 7.78 10.95
CA LEU A 87 -10.06 6.74 10.01
C LEU A 87 -11.13 5.67 9.81
N ASN A 88 -11.08 5.01 8.65
CA ASN A 88 -11.87 3.83 8.40
C ASN A 88 -11.30 2.64 9.19
N ASN A 89 -12.10 2.14 10.13
CA ASN A 89 -11.79 0.98 10.97
C ASN A 89 -12.60 -0.26 10.58
N ASP A 90 -13.17 -0.30 9.38
CA ASP A 90 -13.83 -1.48 8.84
C ASP A 90 -12.80 -2.60 8.61
N ASP A 91 -13.21 -3.84 8.88
CA ASP A 91 -12.42 -5.05 8.62
C ASP A 91 -12.34 -5.34 7.11
N VAL A 92 -11.54 -4.55 6.40
CA VAL A 92 -11.27 -4.72 4.97
C VAL A 92 -10.12 -5.70 4.80
N SER A 93 -10.41 -6.88 4.26
CA SER A 93 -9.37 -7.84 3.92
C SER A 93 -8.56 -7.39 2.72
N ILE A 94 -7.25 -7.58 2.82
CA ILE A 94 -6.27 -7.26 1.77
C ILE A 94 -5.71 -8.52 1.11
N ALA A 95 -6.30 -9.69 1.33
CA ALA A 95 -5.79 -10.97 0.83
C ALA A 95 -5.93 -11.14 -0.70
N ASP A 96 -6.88 -10.46 -1.32
CA ASP A 96 -7.16 -10.57 -2.75
C ASP A 96 -6.95 -9.25 -3.53
N SER A 97 -6.91 -8.11 -2.83
CA SER A 97 -6.76 -6.79 -3.44
C SER A 97 -6.14 -5.79 -2.47
N ALA A 98 -5.27 -4.92 -2.99
CA ALA A 98 -4.74 -3.79 -2.23
C ALA A 98 -5.85 -2.82 -1.81
N PRO A 99 -5.75 -2.17 -0.63
CA PRO A 99 -6.60 -1.03 -0.28
C PRO A 99 -6.56 0.05 -1.35
N ALA A 100 -7.66 0.78 -1.50
CA ALA A 100 -7.70 1.93 -2.40
C ALA A 100 -6.71 3.00 -1.93
N VAL A 101 -5.88 3.50 -2.85
CA VAL A 101 -5.02 4.66 -2.61
C VAL A 101 -5.78 5.89 -3.07
N GLU A 102 -6.02 6.81 -2.16
CA GLU A 102 -6.65 8.09 -2.47
C GLU A 102 -5.64 9.04 -3.11
N GLU A 103 -4.41 9.06 -2.57
CA GLU A 103 -3.34 9.89 -3.06
C GLU A 103 -1.98 9.22 -2.88
N TRP A 104 -1.09 9.39 -3.86
CA TRP A 104 0.34 9.09 -3.71
C TRP A 104 1.06 10.37 -3.30
N VAL A 105 1.49 10.41 -2.05
CA VAL A 105 2.03 11.61 -1.43
C VAL A 105 3.54 11.47 -1.22
N ALA A 106 4.29 12.56 -1.35
CA ALA A 106 5.72 12.55 -1.03
C ALA A 106 5.95 12.14 0.45
N GLY A 107 6.91 11.25 0.68
CA GLY A 107 7.29 10.72 1.98
C GLY A 107 8.72 10.14 1.95
N GLY A 108 9.61 10.70 2.78
CA GLY A 108 11.05 10.41 2.78
C GLY A 108 11.66 10.39 1.39
N TYR A 109 12.07 9.20 0.94
CA TYR A 109 12.79 9.04 -0.32
C TYR A 109 11.90 8.93 -1.56
N ASN A 110 10.60 8.63 -1.42
CA ASN A 110 9.72 8.35 -2.54
C ASN A 110 8.30 8.93 -2.32
N VAL A 111 7.32 8.44 -3.07
CA VAL A 111 5.91 8.60 -2.74
C VAL A 111 5.41 7.35 -2.01
N ILE A 112 4.53 7.58 -1.04
CA ILE A 112 3.88 6.57 -0.21
C ILE A 112 2.37 6.61 -0.46
N PRO A 113 1.66 5.49 -0.29
CA PRO A 113 0.21 5.49 -0.42
C PRO A 113 -0.42 6.23 0.77
N PHE A 114 -1.45 7.02 0.51
CA PHE A 114 -2.32 7.64 1.51
C PHE A 114 -3.78 7.25 1.23
N SER A 115 -4.53 6.92 2.28
CA SER A 115 -5.90 6.44 2.19
C SER A 115 -6.66 6.69 3.49
N GLU A 116 -7.97 6.41 3.48
CA GLU A 116 -8.83 6.39 4.67
C GLU A 116 -8.35 5.45 5.80
N PHE A 117 -7.35 4.59 5.57
CA PHE A 117 -6.82 3.66 6.58
C PHE A 117 -5.60 4.17 7.34
N GLY A 118 -5.03 5.33 7.01
CA GLY A 118 -3.97 5.89 7.85
C GLY A 118 -3.02 6.89 7.22
N GLY A 119 -1.98 7.21 7.99
CA GLY A 119 -1.05 8.30 7.71
C GLY A 119 -1.68 9.67 7.99
N CYS A 120 -2.63 9.74 8.93
CA CYS A 120 -3.40 10.95 9.22
C CYS A 120 -2.57 12.02 9.94
N GLU A 121 -1.55 11.62 10.70
CA GLU A 121 -0.67 12.53 11.41
C GLU A 121 0.63 12.70 10.62
N LYS A 122 0.98 13.94 10.31
CA LYS A 122 2.23 14.28 9.61
C LYS A 122 3.23 14.90 10.58
N ARG A 123 4.31 14.17 10.85
CA ARG A 123 5.42 14.58 11.72
C ARG A 123 6.25 15.71 11.11
N PRO A 124 7.02 16.47 11.92
CA PRO A 124 7.88 17.55 11.42
C PRO A 124 8.92 17.11 10.39
N SER A 125 9.43 15.88 10.49
CA SER A 125 10.31 15.23 9.50
C SER A 125 9.64 15.01 8.14
N GLY A 126 8.30 15.02 8.09
CA GLY A 126 7.50 14.62 6.95
C GLY A 126 7.03 13.16 6.99
N LEU A 127 7.48 12.35 7.97
CA LEU A 127 6.94 11.02 8.20
C LEU A 127 5.43 11.10 8.50
N ARG A 128 4.68 10.12 8.01
CA ARG A 128 3.26 9.96 8.34
C ARG A 128 3.08 8.78 9.29
N VAL A 129 2.29 9.01 10.33
CA VAL A 129 1.88 8.06 11.37
C VAL A 129 0.36 8.18 11.60
N GLY A 130 -0.19 7.42 12.55
CA GLY A 130 -1.62 7.37 12.80
C GLY A 130 -2.31 6.51 11.75
N PHE A 131 -2.23 5.20 11.95
CA PHE A 131 -2.85 4.19 11.12
C PHE A 131 -4.02 3.53 11.85
N ALA A 132 -5.03 3.08 11.12
CA ALA A 132 -6.16 2.35 11.68
C ALA A 132 -5.68 1.03 12.28
N HIS A 133 -6.28 0.59 13.40
CA HIS A 133 -5.96 -0.69 14.04
C HIS A 133 -6.59 -1.87 13.28
N THR A 134 -6.27 -1.98 11.99
CA THR A 134 -6.86 -2.95 11.05
C THR A 134 -5.81 -3.55 10.13
N GLU A 135 -6.20 -4.59 9.40
CA GLU A 135 -5.38 -5.25 8.39
C GLU A 135 -4.91 -4.27 7.32
N ALA A 136 -5.84 -3.47 6.77
CA ALA A 136 -5.54 -2.43 5.81
C ALA A 136 -4.64 -1.34 6.39
N GLY A 137 -4.89 -0.88 7.63
CA GLY A 137 -4.05 0.12 8.30
C GLY A 137 -2.61 -0.35 8.49
N SER A 138 -2.41 -1.61 8.86
CA SER A 138 -1.08 -2.20 8.99
C SER A 138 -0.32 -2.24 7.66
N LEU A 139 -0.97 -2.59 6.55
CA LEU A 139 -0.31 -2.58 5.22
C LEU A 139 0.08 -1.15 4.80
N MET A 140 -0.75 -0.16 5.09
CA MET A 140 -0.45 1.26 4.83
C MET A 140 0.76 1.74 5.64
N ALA A 141 0.87 1.31 6.90
CA ALA A 141 2.03 1.57 7.77
C ALA A 141 3.31 0.94 7.18
N ALA A 142 3.27 -0.34 6.79
CA ALA A 142 4.40 -1.04 6.19
C ALA A 142 4.91 -0.32 4.93
N ALA A 143 4.00 0.03 4.01
CA ALA A 143 4.35 0.73 2.77
C ALA A 143 4.92 2.14 3.03
N THR A 144 4.43 2.82 4.06
CA THR A 144 4.94 4.13 4.49
C THR A 144 6.36 4.01 5.05
N TYR A 145 6.58 3.15 6.05
CA TYR A 145 7.87 3.04 6.72
C TYR A 145 8.97 2.53 5.79
N ALA A 146 8.64 1.68 4.82
CA ALA A 146 9.63 1.18 3.86
C ALA A 146 10.34 2.30 3.07
N MET A 147 9.66 3.42 2.80
CA MET A 147 10.21 4.52 1.99
C MET A 147 10.46 5.81 2.77
N ALA A 148 9.72 6.03 3.85
CA ALA A 148 9.69 7.31 4.56
C ALA A 148 10.49 7.33 5.87
N LEU A 149 10.72 6.16 6.49
CA LEU A 149 11.38 6.09 7.80
C LEU A 149 12.90 6.09 7.64
N ASP A 150 13.53 7.23 7.93
CA ASP A 150 14.98 7.33 8.07
C ASP A 150 15.37 8.35 9.16
N PRO A 151 15.64 7.89 10.39
CA PRO A 151 15.97 8.78 11.49
C PRO A 151 17.35 9.46 11.37
N SER A 152 18.15 9.12 10.36
CA SER A 152 19.48 9.69 10.17
C SER A 152 19.49 10.99 9.36
N VAL A 153 18.37 11.40 8.77
CA VAL A 153 18.34 12.54 7.82
C VAL A 153 18.27 13.91 8.51
N SER A 154 17.71 14.00 9.71
CA SER A 154 17.66 15.24 10.51
C SER A 154 17.42 14.94 11.99
N GLU A 155 17.49 15.98 12.84
CA GLU A 155 17.10 15.86 14.25
C GLU A 155 15.59 15.60 14.39
N GLU A 156 14.75 16.25 13.58
CA GLU A 156 13.31 16.00 13.58
C GLU A 156 12.95 14.56 13.18
N ALA A 157 13.74 13.94 12.30
CA ALA A 157 13.56 12.54 11.93
C ALA A 157 14.06 11.59 13.03
N ALA A 158 15.00 12.01 13.88
CA ALA A 158 15.45 11.22 15.01
C ALA A 158 14.31 10.99 16.02
N ASP A 159 13.46 12.00 16.20
CA ASP A 159 12.27 11.91 17.07
C ASP A 159 11.22 10.90 16.56
N ASP A 160 11.28 10.51 15.28
CA ASP A 160 10.34 9.53 14.72
C ASP A 160 10.60 8.11 15.21
N VAL A 161 11.81 7.83 15.75
CA VAL A 161 12.17 6.50 16.28
C VAL A 161 11.16 6.02 17.33
N GLU A 162 10.74 6.91 18.23
CA GLU A 162 9.86 6.54 19.35
C GLU A 162 8.44 6.18 18.90
N VAL A 163 7.97 6.84 17.83
CA VAL A 163 6.59 6.70 17.36
C VAL A 163 6.43 5.70 16.22
N ALA A 164 7.50 5.41 15.47
CA ALA A 164 7.44 4.57 14.27
C ALA A 164 8.16 3.22 14.41
N ILE A 165 8.95 3.01 15.47
CA ILE A 165 9.71 1.77 15.68
C ILE A 165 9.30 1.16 17.03
N ALA A 166 8.97 -0.12 17.01
CA ALA A 166 8.57 -0.88 18.19
C ALA A 166 9.66 -0.84 19.27
N GLU A 167 9.26 -0.85 20.54
CA GLU A 167 10.19 -0.81 21.66
C GLU A 167 11.07 -2.06 21.72
N GLY A 168 12.39 -1.85 21.76
CA GLY A 168 13.33 -2.95 21.91
C GLY A 168 14.79 -2.57 21.72
N PRO A 169 15.71 -3.51 21.94
CA PRO A 169 17.15 -3.26 21.82
C PRO A 169 17.58 -2.86 20.40
N ASP A 170 16.82 -3.26 19.38
CA ASP A 170 17.12 -2.89 17.99
C ASP A 170 16.67 -1.47 17.66
N ARG A 171 15.61 -0.95 18.31
CA ARG A 171 15.26 0.48 18.27
C ARG A 171 16.42 1.35 18.77
N ASP A 172 16.99 1.00 19.92
CA ASP A 172 18.11 1.74 20.51
C ASP A 172 19.35 1.73 19.61
N ARG A 173 19.65 0.58 18.99
CA ARG A 173 20.76 0.43 18.04
C ARG A 173 20.55 1.23 16.76
N LEU A 174 19.32 1.29 16.26
CA LEU A 174 18.97 2.12 15.10
C LEU A 174 19.12 3.61 15.43
N ALA A 175 18.69 4.04 16.62
CA ALA A 175 18.87 5.41 17.09
C ALA A 175 20.35 5.79 17.21
N GLU A 176 21.18 4.93 17.83
CA GLU A 176 22.62 5.14 17.97
C GLU A 176 23.31 5.21 16.59
N LYS A 177 22.94 4.33 15.66
CA LYS A 177 23.46 4.36 14.29
C LYS A 177 23.07 5.67 13.59
N ALA A 178 21.81 6.09 13.72
CA ALA A 178 21.32 7.32 13.11
C ALA A 178 22.08 8.55 13.63
N GLU A 179 22.31 8.63 14.94
CA GLU A 179 23.14 9.68 15.56
C GLU A 179 24.56 9.68 14.99
N ARG A 180 25.20 8.51 14.89
CA ARG A 180 26.55 8.39 14.30
C ARG A 180 26.60 8.80 12.83
N ILE A 181 25.55 8.59 12.06
CA ILE A 181 25.45 9.07 10.68
C ILE A 181 25.36 10.60 10.66
N ARG A 182 24.50 11.20 11.50
CA ARG A 182 24.36 12.67 11.60
C ARG A 182 25.66 13.35 12.05
N ASP A 183 26.41 12.71 12.96
CA ASP A 183 27.72 13.18 13.42
C ASP A 183 28.86 12.96 12.41
N GLY A 184 28.59 12.30 11.27
CA GLY A 184 29.59 11.98 10.25
C GLY A 184 30.59 10.88 10.67
N LEU A 185 30.25 10.09 11.68
CA LEU A 185 31.02 8.94 12.17
C LEU A 185 30.71 7.64 11.42
N GLU A 186 29.61 7.60 10.68
CA GLU A 186 29.22 6.53 9.76
C GLU A 186 28.64 7.11 8.46
N GLN A 187 28.76 6.37 7.35
CA GLN A 187 28.05 6.72 6.12
C GLN A 187 26.61 6.18 6.16
N GLY A 188 25.64 7.06 5.94
CA GLY A 188 24.25 6.67 5.71
C GLY A 188 23.98 6.26 4.26
N SER A 189 22.75 5.80 4.03
CA SER A 189 22.21 5.68 2.67
C SER A 189 22.01 7.08 2.08
N ASP A 190 22.26 7.25 0.78
CA ASP A 190 21.90 8.49 0.07
C ASP A 190 20.46 8.48 -0.47
N GLY A 191 19.73 7.38 -0.21
CA GLY A 191 18.33 7.22 -0.61
C GLY A 191 18.10 7.02 -2.10
N THR A 192 19.15 7.00 -2.94
CA THR A 192 19.01 6.99 -4.41
C THR A 192 18.24 5.76 -4.91
N ALA A 193 18.54 4.58 -4.34
CA ALA A 193 17.84 3.35 -4.69
C ALA A 193 16.34 3.42 -4.31
N SER A 194 16.04 3.91 -3.11
CA SER A 194 14.67 4.10 -2.63
C SER A 194 13.92 5.14 -3.45
N ALA A 195 14.57 6.23 -3.88
CA ALA A 195 13.96 7.27 -4.69
C ALA A 195 13.63 6.82 -6.13
N ALA A 196 14.39 5.86 -6.64
CA ALA A 196 14.19 5.30 -7.97
C ALA A 196 13.24 4.09 -8.00
N SER A 197 12.79 3.61 -6.84
CA SER A 197 11.93 2.44 -6.76
C SER A 197 10.45 2.75 -7.02
N THR A 198 9.66 1.74 -7.38
CA THR A 198 8.20 1.85 -7.47
C THR A 198 7.56 0.66 -6.80
N LEU A 199 6.72 0.92 -5.80
CA LEU A 199 5.90 -0.12 -5.16
C LEU A 199 4.90 -0.64 -6.19
N ILE A 200 4.96 -1.94 -6.48
CA ILE A 200 4.08 -2.61 -7.45
C ILE A 200 3.12 -3.59 -6.80
N GLY A 201 3.34 -3.96 -5.55
CA GLY A 201 2.48 -4.92 -4.86
C GLY A 201 3.05 -5.43 -3.56
N TYR A 202 2.41 -6.45 -3.00
CA TYR A 202 2.82 -7.09 -1.76
C TYR A 202 2.37 -8.55 -1.69
N THR A 203 2.97 -9.31 -0.77
CA THR A 203 2.37 -10.52 -0.20
C THR A 203 2.20 -10.34 1.30
N GLN A 204 1.09 -10.81 1.84
CA GLN A 204 0.90 -10.92 3.28
C GLN A 204 1.44 -12.28 3.74
N ASP A 205 2.41 -12.25 4.65
CA ASP A 205 2.92 -13.46 5.29
C ASP A 205 2.08 -13.82 6.52
N PHE A 206 1.65 -12.81 7.28
CA PHE A 206 0.79 -12.97 8.47
C PHE A 206 0.06 -11.67 8.84
N TYR A 207 -1.12 -11.81 9.47
CA TYR A 207 -1.82 -10.72 10.16
C TYR A 207 -2.57 -11.22 11.40
N SER A 208 -2.59 -10.38 12.43
CA SER A 208 -3.42 -10.43 13.63
C SER A 208 -3.68 -9.01 14.12
N GLU A 209 -4.55 -8.85 15.12
CA GLU A 209 -4.84 -7.54 15.72
C GLU A 209 -3.57 -6.84 16.21
N ASP A 210 -2.60 -7.56 16.78
CA ASP A 210 -1.42 -6.91 17.39
C ASP A 210 -0.13 -6.98 16.56
N ALA A 211 -0.13 -7.72 15.44
CA ALA A 211 1.07 -7.95 14.65
C ALA A 211 0.77 -8.28 13.19
N ALA A 212 1.61 -7.79 12.28
CA ALA A 212 1.49 -8.03 10.85
C ALA A 212 2.86 -8.22 10.17
N SER A 213 2.90 -8.95 9.06
CA SER A 213 4.12 -9.20 8.30
C SER A 213 3.83 -9.20 6.80
N TYR A 214 4.56 -8.35 6.08
CA TYR A 214 4.39 -8.13 4.65
C TYR A 214 5.71 -8.21 3.91
N ARG A 215 5.65 -8.76 2.70
CA ARG A 215 6.69 -8.60 1.70
C ARG A 215 6.24 -7.61 0.65
N LEU A 216 6.79 -6.40 0.69
CA LEU A 216 6.51 -5.35 -0.28
C LEU A 216 7.38 -5.56 -1.52
N VAL A 217 6.77 -5.52 -2.71
CA VAL A 217 7.46 -5.76 -3.98
C VAL A 217 7.68 -4.43 -4.70
N TYR A 218 8.93 -4.15 -5.03
CA TYR A 218 9.33 -2.93 -5.73
C TYR A 218 9.99 -3.24 -7.05
N GLU A 219 9.66 -2.45 -8.07
CA GLU A 219 10.49 -2.30 -9.26
C GLU A 219 11.64 -1.33 -8.98
N VAL A 220 12.84 -1.68 -9.44
CA VAL A 220 14.06 -0.86 -9.31
C VAL A 220 14.81 -0.82 -10.63
N PRO A 221 15.36 0.33 -11.04
CA PRO A 221 16.21 0.40 -12.22
C PRO A 221 17.53 -0.34 -11.96
N THR A 222 17.97 -1.13 -12.92
CA THR A 222 19.26 -1.83 -12.87
C THR A 222 20.33 -1.08 -13.66
N SER A 223 21.60 -1.41 -13.39
CA SER A 223 22.75 -0.71 -14.01
C SER A 223 22.83 -0.84 -15.53
N ASP A 224 22.17 -1.84 -16.11
CA ASP A 224 22.04 -2.06 -17.56
C ASP A 224 20.82 -1.38 -18.19
N GLY A 225 20.07 -0.59 -17.42
CA GLY A 225 18.90 0.15 -17.87
C GLY A 225 17.63 -0.70 -17.98
N LEU A 226 17.64 -1.92 -17.42
CA LEU A 226 16.44 -2.74 -17.26
C LEU A 226 15.71 -2.40 -15.95
N VAL A 227 14.57 -3.04 -15.75
CA VAL A 227 13.80 -2.99 -14.49
C VAL A 227 13.96 -4.35 -13.80
N GLY A 228 14.57 -4.34 -12.62
CA GLY A 228 14.61 -5.47 -11.71
C GLY A 228 13.49 -5.37 -10.69
N GLN A 229 13.25 -6.47 -9.98
CA GLN A 229 12.31 -6.52 -8.86
C GLN A 229 13.03 -6.94 -7.60
N VAL A 230 12.74 -6.24 -6.51
CA VAL A 230 13.21 -6.56 -5.16
C VAL A 230 12.01 -6.67 -4.23
N SER A 231 12.19 -7.37 -3.13
CA SER A 231 11.22 -7.42 -2.05
C SER A 231 11.81 -6.90 -0.75
N LEU A 232 11.00 -6.19 0.02
CA LEU A 232 11.31 -5.74 1.38
C LEU A 232 10.38 -6.44 2.37
N GLN A 233 10.94 -7.12 3.37
CA GLN A 233 10.17 -7.69 4.48
C GLN A 233 9.96 -6.62 5.54
N ALA A 234 8.70 -6.27 5.78
CA ALA A 234 8.25 -5.31 6.79
C ALA A 234 7.40 -6.04 7.83
N ASP A 235 7.90 -6.10 9.06
CA ASP A 235 7.20 -6.66 10.22
C ASP A 235 6.71 -5.51 11.08
N LEU A 236 5.49 -5.61 11.60
CA LEU A 236 4.82 -4.55 12.36
C LEU A 236 4.24 -5.09 13.66
N LEU A 237 4.21 -4.22 14.67
CA LEU A 237 3.56 -4.45 15.95
C LEU A 237 2.62 -3.29 16.26
N TRP A 238 1.46 -3.60 16.83
CA TRP A 238 0.60 -2.60 17.43
C TRP A 238 1.13 -2.27 18.82
N GLU A 239 1.60 -1.03 19.01
CA GLU A 239 2.22 -0.58 20.25
C GLU A 239 1.88 0.89 20.48
N ASP A 240 1.53 1.25 21.72
CA ASP A 240 1.19 2.62 22.13
C ASP A 240 0.06 3.28 21.29
N GLY A 241 -0.82 2.47 20.69
CA GLY A 241 -1.98 2.92 19.94
C GLY A 241 -1.72 3.27 18.47
N ASP A 242 -0.63 2.76 17.89
CA ASP A 242 -0.35 2.85 16.46
C ASP A 242 0.43 1.62 15.96
N TRP A 243 0.47 1.43 14.64
CA TRP A 243 1.33 0.43 14.01
C TRP A 243 2.77 0.95 13.97
N LYS A 244 3.69 0.22 14.61
CA LYS A 244 5.13 0.49 14.58
C LYS A 244 5.88 -0.60 13.83
N LEU A 245 6.99 -0.23 13.19
CA LEU A 245 7.91 -1.18 12.56
C LEU A 245 8.66 -2.00 13.61
N ASP A 246 8.60 -3.32 13.50
CA ASP A 246 9.47 -4.24 14.22
C ASP A 246 10.77 -4.45 13.40
N PRO A 247 11.94 -3.98 13.87
CA PRO A 247 13.17 -4.07 13.10
C PRO A 247 13.57 -5.51 12.80
N ALA A 248 13.96 -5.78 11.55
CA ALA A 248 14.40 -7.11 11.13
C ALA A 248 15.59 -7.68 11.95
N SER A 249 16.57 -6.83 12.28
CA SER A 249 17.63 -7.16 13.27
C SER A 249 18.62 -6.03 13.48
N GLY A 250 19.10 -5.86 14.71
CA GLY A 250 20.24 -5.01 15.04
C GLY A 250 20.06 -3.56 14.58
N THR A 251 20.71 -3.20 13.47
CA THR A 251 20.63 -1.88 12.84
C THR A 251 19.96 -1.92 11.46
N SER A 252 19.12 -2.93 11.21
CA SER A 252 18.38 -3.15 9.98
C SER A 252 16.90 -3.01 10.24
N PHE A 253 16.26 -2.05 9.57
CA PHE A 253 14.81 -1.86 9.61
C PHE A 253 14.07 -3.05 8.99
N MET A 254 14.48 -3.46 7.80
CA MET A 254 13.83 -4.47 6.98
C MET A 254 14.87 -5.41 6.36
N THR A 255 14.44 -6.57 5.89
CA THR A 255 15.27 -7.45 5.04
C THR A 255 14.93 -7.21 3.57
N SER A 256 15.94 -7.22 2.70
CA SER A 256 15.77 -7.02 1.25
C SER A 256 16.31 -8.21 0.47
N ASP A 257 15.56 -8.67 -0.53
CA ASP A 257 15.92 -9.79 -1.39
C ASP A 257 15.58 -9.52 -2.86
N LEU A 258 16.26 -10.22 -3.78
CA LEU A 258 15.85 -10.25 -5.18
C LEU A 258 14.53 -11.00 -5.32
N TYR A 259 13.56 -10.39 -6.02
CA TYR A 259 12.27 -11.03 -6.24
C TYR A 259 12.38 -12.21 -7.19
N GLN A 260 11.88 -13.37 -6.78
CA GLN A 260 12.01 -14.64 -7.53
C GLN A 260 10.77 -15.01 -8.35
N GLY A 261 9.87 -14.05 -8.60
CA GLY A 261 8.69 -14.26 -9.44
C GLY A 261 7.55 -15.02 -8.76
N GLN A 262 7.45 -14.96 -7.43
CA GLN A 262 6.26 -15.46 -6.74
C GLN A 262 5.02 -14.64 -7.15
N PRO A 263 3.79 -15.13 -6.95
CA PRO A 263 2.60 -14.30 -7.07
C PRO A 263 2.60 -13.21 -5.98
N TYR A 264 2.14 -12.01 -6.33
CA TYR A 264 1.89 -10.92 -5.39
C TYR A 264 0.55 -10.23 -5.73
N ILE A 265 -0.01 -9.53 -4.77
CA ILE A 265 -1.20 -8.70 -4.95
C ILE A 265 -0.74 -7.37 -5.51
N GLU A 266 -1.20 -7.03 -6.72
CA GLU A 266 -0.84 -5.79 -7.37
C GLU A 266 -1.36 -4.59 -6.57
N TRP A 267 -0.47 -3.64 -6.32
CA TRP A 267 -0.86 -2.32 -5.87
C TRP A 267 -1.17 -1.49 -7.11
N GLY A 268 -2.30 -0.78 -7.12
CA GLY A 268 -2.67 0.09 -8.23
C GLY A 268 -1.51 1.03 -8.60
N SER A 269 -1.19 1.15 -9.89
CA SER A 269 -0.07 1.96 -10.38
C SER A 269 -0.17 3.42 -9.89
N LYS A 270 0.98 4.05 -9.62
CA LYS A 270 1.10 5.52 -9.53
C LYS A 270 0.51 6.12 -10.82
N ALA A 271 -0.69 6.72 -10.75
CA ALA A 271 -1.33 7.37 -11.89
C ALA A 271 -0.78 8.78 -12.12
#